data_AF-A0A3R7XIQ2-F1
#
_entry.id   AF-A0A3R7XIQ2-F1
#
_cell.length_a   1.000
_cell.length_b   1.000
_cell.length_c   1.000
_cell.angle_alpha   90.00
_cell.angle_beta   90.00
_cell.angle_gamma   90.00
#
_symmetry.space_group_name_H-M   'P 1'
#
loop_
_entity.id
_entity.type
_entity.pdbx_description
1 polymer ?
#
loop_
_entity_poly.entity_id
_entity_poly.type
_entity_poly.pdbx_seq_one_letter_code
_entity_poly.pdbx_strand_id
1 'polypeptide(L)'
;YQIKYIDYNLISHAVERTKPDFAFFDKKNLPIKEQKKIENILTLLGIEIIGESEIREMSTIPWSFFSLIRNIANSYKPDSFVKISHILKKQLSSLDLPICYESSSTNKKIHKLEINKNLVDEVNKCGLEELQISLEKLPVIYIIESDGDINNYFFAFNENNICLNLKAKITYECIQILKKHYETKHDLAEGAIYIKKQRFNPKMAQELGVEPGPMFGKLASGNTVKVNTKIITPEMVNDTYTTKIYL
;
A
#
# COMPACT_ATOMS: atom_id res chain seq x y z
N TYR A 1 -23.32 -26.50 -11.16
CA TYR A 1 -23.36 -27.95 -11.40
C TYR A 1 -22.37 -28.48 -12.45
N GLN A 2 -21.73 -27.65 -13.29
CA GLN A 2 -20.79 -28.12 -14.33
C GLN A 2 -19.29 -28.09 -13.94
N ILE A 3 -18.93 -27.47 -12.81
CA ILE A 3 -17.52 -27.24 -12.40
C ILE A 3 -16.70 -28.54 -12.30
N LYS A 4 -17.32 -29.66 -11.89
CA LYS A 4 -16.63 -30.96 -11.78
C LYS A 4 -16.07 -31.47 -13.11
N TYR A 5 -16.64 -31.02 -14.23
CA TYR A 5 -16.23 -31.41 -15.59
C TYR A 5 -15.23 -30.43 -16.22
N ILE A 6 -14.85 -29.36 -15.52
CA ILE A 6 -13.79 -28.47 -15.98
C ILE A 6 -12.46 -29.23 -15.83
N ASP A 7 -11.85 -29.58 -16.95
CA ASP A 7 -10.57 -30.28 -17.03
C ASP A 7 -9.57 -29.53 -17.91
N TYR A 8 -8.35 -30.08 -18.02
CA TYR A 8 -7.28 -29.46 -18.80
C TYR A 8 -7.67 -29.28 -20.26
N ASN A 9 -8.30 -30.28 -20.89
CA ASN A 9 -8.64 -30.25 -22.31
C ASN A 9 -9.65 -29.16 -22.62
N LEU A 10 -10.67 -29.00 -21.78
CA LEU A 10 -11.67 -27.95 -21.94
C LEU A 10 -11.05 -26.55 -21.84
N ILE A 11 -10.22 -26.32 -20.81
CA ILE A 11 -9.57 -25.01 -20.62
C ILE A 11 -8.54 -24.76 -21.74
N SER A 12 -7.72 -25.75 -22.12
CA SER A 12 -6.74 -25.63 -23.20
C SER A 12 -7.42 -25.24 -24.50
N HIS A 13 -8.51 -25.92 -24.88
CA HIS A 13 -9.26 -25.56 -26.07
C HIS A 13 -9.90 -24.17 -26.00
N ALA A 14 -10.36 -23.74 -24.82
CA ALA A 14 -10.84 -22.38 -24.64
C ALA A 14 -9.71 -21.37 -24.87
N VAL A 15 -8.56 -21.57 -24.24
CA VAL A 15 -7.38 -20.70 -24.34
C VAL A 15 -6.86 -20.62 -25.78
N GLU A 16 -6.75 -21.75 -26.48
CA GLU A 16 -6.30 -21.79 -27.88
C GLU A 16 -7.22 -21.00 -28.81
N ARG A 17 -8.54 -21.07 -28.56
CA ARG A 17 -9.55 -20.43 -29.40
C ARG A 17 -9.70 -18.94 -29.12
N THR A 18 -9.67 -18.53 -27.85
CA THR A 18 -9.94 -17.14 -27.45
C THR A 18 -8.68 -16.32 -27.27
N LYS A 19 -7.52 -16.97 -27.07
CA LYS A 19 -6.22 -16.34 -26.78
C LYS A 19 -6.35 -15.26 -25.69
N PRO A 20 -6.85 -15.63 -24.50
CA PRO A 20 -7.16 -14.67 -23.46
C PRO A 20 -5.88 -14.04 -22.91
N ASP A 21 -5.97 -12.76 -22.59
CA ASP A 21 -4.93 -12.00 -21.91
C ASP A 21 -4.70 -12.48 -20.46
N PHE A 22 -5.79 -12.79 -19.76
CA PHE A 22 -5.83 -13.27 -18.39
C PHE A 22 -7.10 -14.09 -18.12
N ALA A 23 -7.16 -14.74 -16.96
CA ALA A 23 -8.34 -15.44 -16.47
C ALA A 23 -8.86 -14.83 -15.16
N PHE A 24 -10.18 -14.88 -15.00
CA PHE A 24 -10.88 -14.52 -13.77
C PHE A 24 -11.93 -15.58 -13.45
N PHE A 25 -12.05 -15.94 -12.18
CA PHE A 25 -13.14 -16.75 -11.68
C PHE A 25 -13.48 -16.36 -10.24
N ASP A 26 -14.78 -16.35 -9.94
CA ASP A 26 -15.27 -16.03 -8.61
C ASP A 26 -15.01 -17.20 -7.64
N LYS A 27 -13.98 -17.02 -6.81
CA LYS A 27 -13.56 -18.01 -5.81
C LYS A 27 -14.64 -18.29 -4.77
N LYS A 28 -15.53 -17.33 -4.46
CA LYS A 28 -16.50 -17.46 -3.35
C LYS A 28 -17.51 -18.58 -3.59
N ASN A 29 -17.74 -18.93 -4.84
CA ASN A 29 -18.73 -19.92 -5.26
C ASN A 29 -18.12 -21.28 -5.65
N LEU A 30 -16.81 -21.48 -5.41
CA LEU A 30 -16.08 -22.68 -5.80
C LEU A 30 -15.48 -23.40 -4.58
N PRO A 31 -15.56 -24.75 -4.50
CA PRO A 31 -14.79 -25.50 -3.51
C PRO A 31 -13.28 -25.29 -3.69
N ILE A 32 -12.52 -25.18 -2.60
CA ILE A 32 -11.06 -24.93 -2.60
C ILE A 32 -10.30 -25.91 -3.52
N LYS A 33 -10.71 -27.18 -3.54
CA LYS A 33 -10.09 -28.21 -4.41
C LYS A 33 -10.24 -27.89 -5.89
N GLU A 34 -11.42 -27.43 -6.31
CA GLU A 34 -11.69 -27.04 -7.70
C GLU A 34 -10.99 -25.73 -8.05
N GLN A 35 -10.93 -24.77 -7.12
CA GLN A 35 -10.14 -23.55 -7.29
C GLN A 35 -8.69 -23.88 -7.62
N LYS A 36 -8.01 -24.66 -6.76
CA LYS A 36 -6.61 -25.06 -6.96
C LYS A 36 -6.40 -25.82 -8.26
N LYS A 37 -7.35 -26.68 -8.63
CA LYS A 37 -7.30 -27.42 -9.90
C LYS A 37 -7.32 -26.47 -11.11
N ILE A 38 -8.24 -25.51 -11.12
CA ILE A 38 -8.36 -24.52 -12.19
C ILE A 38 -7.13 -23.60 -12.21
N GLU A 39 -6.66 -23.16 -11.04
CA GLU A 39 -5.44 -22.35 -10.91
C GLU A 39 -4.23 -23.05 -11.53
N ASN A 40 -4.00 -24.32 -11.17
CA ASN A 40 -2.90 -25.10 -11.71
C ASN A 40 -2.97 -25.26 -13.24
N ILE A 41 -4.15 -25.52 -13.79
CA ILE A 41 -4.32 -25.67 -15.25
C ILE A 41 -3.99 -24.36 -15.96
N LEU A 42 -4.52 -23.24 -15.49
CA LEU A 42 -4.28 -21.93 -16.09
C LEU A 42 -2.81 -21.52 -15.97
N THR A 43 -2.16 -21.79 -14.84
CA THR A 43 -0.72 -21.56 -14.67
C THR A 43 0.11 -22.41 -15.63
N LEU A 44 -0.23 -23.68 -15.84
CA LEU A 44 0.44 -24.55 -16.82
C LEU A 44 0.30 -24.03 -18.26
N LEU A 45 -0.83 -23.41 -18.57
CA LEU A 45 -1.10 -22.77 -19.87
C LEU A 45 -0.48 -21.37 -19.99
N GLY A 46 0.22 -20.88 -18.97
CA GLY A 46 0.83 -19.55 -18.95
C GLY A 46 -0.17 -18.40 -18.83
N ILE A 47 -1.41 -18.67 -18.42
CA ILE A 47 -2.45 -17.66 -18.26
C ILE A 47 -2.42 -17.12 -16.83
N GLU A 48 -2.21 -15.81 -16.72
CA GLU A 48 -2.28 -15.10 -15.44
C GLU A 48 -3.71 -15.09 -14.90
N ILE A 49 -3.84 -15.30 -13.59
CA ILE A 49 -5.12 -15.19 -12.89
C ILE A 49 -5.12 -13.87 -12.11
N ILE A 50 -6.19 -13.10 -12.29
CA ILE A 50 -6.41 -11.86 -11.56
C ILE A 50 -7.73 -11.88 -10.80
N GLY A 51 -7.77 -11.15 -9.69
CA GLY A 51 -8.97 -10.98 -8.87
C GLY A 51 -9.89 -9.86 -9.35
N GLU A 52 -11.10 -9.81 -8.79
CA GLU A 52 -12.08 -8.77 -9.09
C GLU A 52 -11.56 -7.36 -8.74
N SER A 53 -10.84 -7.22 -7.63
CA SER A 53 -10.21 -5.97 -7.23
C SER A 53 -9.18 -5.49 -8.25
N GLU A 54 -8.39 -6.41 -8.83
CA GLU A 54 -7.40 -6.09 -9.86
C GLU A 54 -8.08 -5.67 -11.17
N ILE A 55 -9.17 -6.34 -11.56
CA ILE A 55 -9.99 -5.94 -12.74
C ILE A 55 -10.54 -4.53 -12.56
N ARG A 56 -11.09 -4.24 -11.37
CA ARG A 56 -11.62 -2.90 -11.05
C ARG A 56 -10.52 -1.85 -11.06
N GLU A 57 -9.32 -2.19 -10.57
CA GLU A 57 -8.17 -1.29 -10.56
C GLU A 57 -7.64 -1.01 -11.97
N MET A 58 -7.52 -2.05 -12.79
CA MET A 58 -7.13 -1.97 -14.21
C MET A 58 -8.07 -1.02 -14.96
N SER A 59 -9.40 -1.15 -14.77
CA SER A 59 -10.38 -0.23 -15.36
C SER A 59 -10.18 -0.07 -16.88
N THR A 60 -9.75 1.11 -17.36
CA THR A 60 -9.49 1.41 -18.77
C THR A 60 -8.04 1.19 -19.21
N ILE A 61 -7.18 0.73 -18.31
CA ILE A 61 -5.76 0.51 -18.58
C ILE A 61 -5.59 -0.76 -19.42
N PRO A 62 -4.78 -0.73 -20.50
CA PRO A 62 -4.47 -1.94 -21.25
C PRO A 62 -3.86 -3.03 -20.38
N TRP A 63 -4.29 -4.28 -20.57
CA TRP A 63 -3.78 -5.44 -19.83
C TRP A 63 -2.25 -5.53 -19.87
N SER A 64 -1.66 -5.31 -21.04
CA SER A 64 -0.21 -5.35 -21.25
C SER A 64 0.55 -4.39 -20.32
N PHE A 65 -0.01 -3.21 -20.06
CA PHE A 65 0.57 -2.25 -19.10
C PHE A 65 0.29 -2.64 -17.65
N PHE A 66 -0.93 -3.10 -17.34
CA PHE A 66 -1.28 -3.53 -16.00
C PHE A 66 -0.45 -4.73 -15.53
N SER A 67 -0.31 -5.76 -16.37
CA SER A 67 0.55 -6.93 -16.13
C SER A 67 2.02 -6.51 -15.96
N LEU A 68 2.52 -5.56 -16.75
CA LEU A 68 3.88 -5.02 -16.58
C LEU A 68 4.08 -4.46 -15.17
N ILE A 69 3.18 -3.58 -14.72
CA ILE A 69 3.27 -2.97 -13.39
C ILE A 69 3.14 -4.04 -12.30
N ARG A 70 2.20 -4.98 -12.46
CA ARG A 70 1.99 -6.08 -11.53
C ARG A 70 3.25 -6.94 -11.36
N ASN A 71 3.90 -7.27 -12.46
CA ASN A 71 5.16 -8.03 -12.46
C ASN A 71 6.30 -7.24 -11.79
N ILE A 72 6.40 -5.94 -12.06
CA ILE A 72 7.34 -5.06 -11.36
C ILE A 72 7.05 -5.09 -9.86
N ALA A 73 5.81 -4.84 -9.43
CA ALA A 73 5.45 -4.82 -8.00
C ALA A 73 5.71 -6.16 -7.31
N ASN A 74 5.35 -7.28 -7.94
CA ASN A 74 5.60 -8.63 -7.43
C ASN A 74 7.10 -8.92 -7.25
N SER A 75 7.97 -8.31 -8.06
CA SER A 75 9.43 -8.46 -7.89
C SER A 75 9.97 -7.77 -6.62
N TYR A 76 9.26 -6.77 -6.09
CA TYR A 76 9.62 -6.09 -4.84
C TYR A 76 8.88 -6.66 -3.64
N LYS A 77 7.59 -6.96 -3.80
CA LYS A 77 6.75 -7.51 -2.74
C LYS A 77 5.76 -8.53 -3.36
N PRO A 78 6.02 -9.83 -3.19
CA PRO A 78 5.08 -10.88 -3.59
C PRO A 78 3.72 -10.71 -2.88
N ASP A 79 2.66 -11.17 -3.53
CA ASP A 79 1.28 -11.16 -3.02
C ASP A 79 0.77 -9.77 -2.63
N SER A 80 1.30 -8.73 -3.27
CA SER A 80 0.90 -7.35 -3.05
C SER A 80 -0.10 -6.86 -4.09
N PHE A 81 -0.85 -5.82 -3.74
CA PHE A 81 -1.82 -5.20 -4.62
C PHE A 81 -1.25 -3.91 -5.20
N VAL A 82 -1.30 -3.78 -6.52
CA VAL A 82 -0.90 -2.54 -7.20
C VAL A 82 -2.05 -1.56 -7.19
N LYS A 83 -1.75 -0.31 -6.82
CA LYS A 83 -2.64 0.84 -7.01
C LYS A 83 -2.06 1.79 -8.03
N ILE A 84 -2.92 2.26 -8.94
CA ILE A 84 -2.57 3.26 -9.94
C ILE A 84 -3.41 4.48 -9.63
N SER A 85 -2.75 5.60 -9.31
CA SER A 85 -3.45 6.80 -8.90
C SER A 85 -4.40 7.30 -10.00
N HIS A 86 -5.49 7.92 -9.58
CA HIS A 86 -6.48 8.49 -10.48
C HIS A 86 -5.89 9.52 -11.46
N ILE A 87 -4.95 10.37 -11.01
CA ILE A 87 -4.25 11.31 -11.91
C ILE A 87 -3.46 10.56 -12.98
N LEU A 88 -2.76 9.48 -12.62
CA LEU A 88 -2.02 8.69 -13.60
C LEU A 88 -2.97 7.96 -14.56
N LYS A 89 -4.08 7.38 -14.06
CA LYS A 89 -5.10 6.74 -14.92
C LYS A 89 -5.62 7.69 -15.98
N LYS A 90 -5.92 8.94 -15.60
CA LYS A 90 -6.36 9.99 -16.55
C LYS A 90 -5.30 10.31 -17.59
N GLN A 91 -4.04 10.42 -17.19
CA GLN A 91 -2.94 10.66 -18.13
C GLN A 91 -2.79 9.49 -19.10
N LEU A 92 -2.79 8.26 -18.60
CA LEU A 92 -2.69 7.05 -19.40
C LEU A 92 -3.83 6.89 -20.40
N SER A 93 -5.06 7.22 -20.00
CA SER A 93 -6.23 7.14 -20.91
C SER A 93 -6.27 8.25 -21.95
N SER A 94 -5.50 9.34 -21.78
CA SER A 94 -5.31 10.39 -22.79
C SER A 94 -4.15 10.12 -23.76
N LEU A 95 -3.31 9.14 -23.43
CA LEU A 95 -2.18 8.75 -24.26
C LEU A 95 -2.66 7.67 -25.24
N ASP A 96 -2.23 7.74 -26.51
CA ASP A 96 -2.31 6.63 -27.46
C ASP A 96 -1.28 5.56 -27.05
N LEU A 97 -1.58 4.88 -25.94
CA LEU A 97 -0.78 3.78 -25.44
C LEU A 97 -0.88 2.64 -26.46
N PRO A 98 0.25 2.13 -27.00
CA PRO A 98 0.20 1.02 -27.93
C PRO A 98 -0.45 -0.19 -27.24
N ILE A 99 -1.32 -0.87 -27.97
CA ILE A 99 -2.05 -2.07 -27.51
C ILE A 99 -1.06 -3.14 -27.00
N CYS A 100 0.14 -3.17 -27.58
CA CYS A 100 1.22 -4.05 -27.19
C CYS A 100 2.39 -3.25 -26.58
N TYR A 101 2.65 -3.47 -25.30
CA TYR A 101 3.88 -3.03 -24.66
C TYR A 101 4.93 -4.13 -24.73
N GLU A 102 5.97 -3.92 -25.55
CA GLU A 102 7.14 -4.77 -25.48
C GLU A 102 7.87 -4.55 -24.14
N SER A 103 8.10 -5.63 -23.41
CA SER A 103 8.65 -5.61 -22.04
C SER A 103 10.05 -4.97 -21.96
N SER A 104 10.85 -5.03 -23.02
CA SER A 104 12.22 -4.49 -23.06
C SER A 104 12.30 -2.96 -23.17
N SER A 105 11.33 -2.34 -23.84
CA SER A 105 11.28 -0.89 -24.11
C SER A 105 10.49 -0.14 -23.04
N THR A 106 9.50 -0.81 -22.46
CA THR A 106 8.50 -0.19 -21.56
C THR A 106 8.91 -0.26 -20.10
N ASN A 107 9.61 -1.33 -19.68
CA ASN A 107 10.27 -1.35 -18.37
C ASN A 107 11.24 -0.16 -18.20
N LYS A 108 11.81 0.35 -19.29
CA LYS A 108 12.66 1.56 -19.26
C LYS A 108 11.90 2.85 -18.97
N LYS A 109 10.57 2.88 -19.13
CA LYS A 109 9.71 4.05 -18.85
C LYS A 109 9.14 4.05 -17.44
N ILE A 110 9.15 2.90 -16.74
CA ILE A 110 8.69 2.82 -15.35
C ILE A 110 9.90 2.92 -14.43
N HIS A 111 9.97 4.01 -13.67
CA HIS A 111 11.08 4.25 -12.75
C HIS A 111 10.64 3.95 -11.31
N LYS A 112 11.43 3.13 -10.61
CA LYS A 112 11.32 2.94 -9.17
C LYS A 112 11.69 4.23 -8.45
N LEU A 113 10.85 4.63 -7.51
CA LEU A 113 11.10 5.66 -6.52
C LEU A 113 11.13 5.00 -5.15
N GLU A 114 12.25 5.12 -4.45
CA GLU A 114 12.40 4.59 -3.10
C GLU A 114 12.35 5.72 -2.08
N ILE A 115 11.37 5.66 -1.19
CA ILE A 115 11.21 6.55 -0.04
C ILE A 115 11.79 5.84 1.18
N ASN A 116 12.28 6.60 2.18
CA ASN A 116 12.76 6.02 3.42
C ASN A 116 11.67 5.15 4.06
N LYS A 117 11.97 3.87 4.28
CA LYS A 117 11.00 2.92 4.83
C LYS A 117 10.45 3.35 6.18
N ASN A 118 11.29 3.84 7.09
CA ASN A 118 10.84 4.28 8.42
C ASN A 118 9.87 5.46 8.33
N LEU A 119 10.01 6.32 7.31
CA LEU A 119 9.10 7.43 7.07
C LEU A 119 7.71 6.92 6.67
N VAL A 120 7.65 6.00 5.70
CA VAL A 120 6.38 5.43 5.21
C VAL A 120 5.72 4.58 6.29
N ASP A 121 6.48 3.72 6.98
CA ASP A 121 6.00 2.89 8.08
C ASP A 121 5.41 3.73 9.21
N GLU A 122 5.95 4.93 9.47
CA GLU A 122 5.39 5.82 10.48
C GLU A 122 4.10 6.49 10.02
N VAL A 123 3.99 6.84 8.75
CA VAL A 123 2.75 7.37 8.16
C VAL A 123 1.66 6.30 8.12
N ASN A 124 1.98 5.05 7.80
CA ASN A 124 1.02 3.94 7.83
C ASN A 124 0.33 3.82 9.21
N LYS A 125 1.06 4.08 10.30
CA LYS A 125 0.53 3.99 11.67
C LYS A 125 -0.43 5.12 12.04
N CYS A 126 -0.26 6.32 11.49
CA CYS A 126 -1.00 7.51 11.95
C CYS A 126 -1.91 8.15 10.90
N GLY A 127 -1.64 7.94 9.60
CA GLY A 127 -2.32 8.67 8.52
C GLY A 127 -2.28 7.95 7.18
N LEU A 128 -2.49 6.62 7.18
CA LEU A 128 -2.56 5.80 5.97
C LEU A 128 -3.59 6.35 4.96
N GLU A 129 -4.82 6.63 5.41
CA GLU A 129 -5.89 7.15 4.54
C GLU A 129 -5.54 8.53 3.96
N GLU A 130 -4.93 9.41 4.77
CA GLU A 130 -4.46 10.72 4.29
C GLU A 130 -3.39 10.56 3.20
N LEU A 131 -2.46 9.62 3.37
CA LEU A 131 -1.44 9.33 2.38
C LEU A 131 -2.06 8.82 1.07
N GLN A 132 -3.01 7.88 1.14
CA GLN A 132 -3.74 7.40 -0.03
C GLN A 132 -4.42 8.57 -0.78
N ILE A 133 -5.15 9.44 -0.05
CA ILE A 133 -5.80 10.61 -0.64
C ILE A 133 -4.80 11.56 -1.32
N SER A 134 -3.62 11.77 -0.72
CA SER A 134 -2.56 12.58 -1.32
C SER A 134 -1.95 11.91 -2.56
N LEU A 135 -1.72 10.60 -2.53
CA LEU A 135 -1.18 9.83 -3.67
C LEU A 135 -2.14 9.83 -4.87
N GLU A 136 -3.45 9.81 -4.64
CA GLU A 136 -4.45 9.89 -5.72
C GLU A 136 -4.36 11.20 -6.54
N LYS A 137 -3.72 12.23 -5.99
CA LYS A 137 -3.49 13.55 -6.64
C LYS A 137 -2.14 13.63 -7.35
N LEU A 138 -1.31 12.60 -7.29
CA LEU A 138 0.01 12.53 -7.90
C LEU A 138 0.01 11.48 -9.02
N PRO A 139 0.82 11.63 -10.09
CA PRO A 139 0.90 10.63 -11.15
C PRO A 139 1.80 9.45 -10.74
N VAL A 140 1.32 8.58 -9.86
CA VAL A 140 2.12 7.57 -9.16
C VAL A 140 1.43 6.20 -9.14
N ILE A 141 2.25 5.17 -9.16
CA ILE A 141 1.87 3.79 -8.87
C ILE A 141 2.44 3.45 -7.50
N TYR A 142 1.65 2.80 -6.65
CA TYR A 142 2.07 2.39 -5.32
C TYR A 142 1.59 0.97 -5.01
N ILE A 143 2.22 0.35 -4.02
CA ILE A 143 1.93 -1.00 -3.61
C ILE A 143 1.20 -0.95 -2.26
N ILE A 144 0.10 -1.69 -2.18
CA ILE A 144 -0.58 -2.04 -0.94
C ILE A 144 -0.17 -3.47 -0.55
N GLU A 145 0.42 -3.61 0.62
CA GLU A 145 0.82 -4.89 1.18
C GLU A 145 -0.40 -5.68 1.69
N SER A 146 -0.20 -6.97 2.00
CA SER A 146 -1.27 -7.88 2.43
C SER A 146 -1.97 -7.46 3.74
N ASP A 147 -1.27 -6.69 4.58
CA ASP A 147 -1.80 -6.10 5.82
C ASP A 147 -2.49 -4.75 5.61
N GLY A 148 -2.51 -4.23 4.37
CA GLY A 148 -3.14 -2.97 4.00
C GLY A 148 -2.19 -1.76 3.99
N ASP A 149 -0.95 -1.94 4.43
CA ASP A 149 0.05 -0.87 4.49
C ASP A 149 0.53 -0.47 3.10
N ILE A 150 0.94 0.80 2.96
CA ILE A 150 1.65 1.25 1.75
C ILE A 150 3.12 0.86 1.87
N ASN A 151 3.67 0.26 0.81
CA ASN A 151 5.10 -0.05 0.71
C ASN A 151 5.95 1.20 0.43
N ASN A 152 7.25 1.16 0.75
CA ASN A 152 8.16 2.29 0.52
C ASN A 152 8.67 2.44 -0.93
N TYR A 153 8.36 1.47 -1.80
CA TYR A 153 8.59 1.55 -3.24
C TYR A 153 7.35 2.09 -3.97
N PHE A 154 7.58 3.15 -4.73
CA PHE A 154 6.62 3.78 -5.63
C PHE A 154 7.15 3.69 -7.05
N PHE A 155 6.28 3.86 -8.04
CA PHE A 155 6.70 3.84 -9.44
C PHE A 155 6.12 5.01 -10.21
N ALA A 156 6.96 5.60 -11.04
CA ALA A 156 6.61 6.71 -11.91
C ALA A 156 6.64 6.24 -13.36
N PHE A 157 5.60 6.57 -14.13
CA PHE A 157 5.63 6.42 -15.57
C PHE A 157 6.26 7.69 -16.18
N ASN A 158 7.37 7.56 -16.88
CA ASN A 158 8.17 8.72 -17.31
C ASN A 158 8.34 8.80 -18.82
N GLU A 159 8.00 9.96 -19.34
CA GLU A 159 8.71 10.63 -20.42
C GLU A 159 9.21 11.97 -19.83
N ASN A 160 10.53 12.13 -19.64
CA ASN A 160 11.27 13.34 -19.24
C ASN A 160 11.19 13.80 -17.74
N ASN A 161 12.28 13.63 -16.97
CA ASN A 161 12.64 14.28 -15.67
C ASN A 161 11.57 14.43 -14.54
N ILE A 162 10.36 13.89 -14.69
CA ILE A 162 9.25 13.99 -13.73
C ILE A 162 9.53 13.21 -12.42
N CYS A 163 10.33 12.15 -12.49
CA CYS A 163 10.58 11.22 -11.39
C CYS A 163 11.17 11.86 -10.12
N LEU A 164 12.14 12.78 -10.25
CA LEU A 164 12.79 13.42 -9.10
C LEU A 164 11.81 14.29 -8.31
N ASN A 165 10.97 15.04 -9.02
CA ASN A 165 9.95 15.88 -8.40
C ASN A 165 8.90 15.01 -7.69
N LEU A 166 8.53 13.88 -8.29
CA LEU A 166 7.55 12.97 -7.68
C LEU A 166 8.07 12.36 -6.36
N LYS A 167 9.33 11.90 -6.31
CA LYS A 167 9.94 11.41 -5.06
C LYS A 167 9.88 12.48 -3.96
N ALA A 168 10.31 13.71 -4.27
CA ALA A 168 10.30 14.82 -3.31
C ALA A 168 8.88 15.16 -2.83
N LYS A 169 7.88 15.13 -3.73
CA LYS A 169 6.47 15.35 -3.39
C LYS A 169 5.94 14.28 -2.44
N ILE A 170 6.21 12.99 -2.70
CA ILE A 170 5.77 11.91 -1.82
C ILE A 170 6.43 12.04 -0.43
N THR A 171 7.74 12.28 -0.37
CA THR A 171 8.44 12.54 0.90
C THR A 171 7.83 13.72 1.65
N TYR A 172 7.51 14.81 0.94
CA TYR A 172 6.88 15.98 1.53
C TYR A 172 5.49 15.66 2.10
N GLU A 173 4.63 14.96 1.36
CA GLU A 173 3.30 14.55 1.84
C GLU A 173 3.42 13.71 3.11
N CYS A 174 4.35 12.74 3.15
CA CYS A 174 4.61 11.96 4.36
C CYS A 174 5.00 12.85 5.56
N ILE A 175 5.90 13.82 5.36
CA ILE A 175 6.30 14.76 6.42
C ILE A 175 5.12 15.61 6.89
N GLN A 176 4.25 16.07 5.97
CA GLN A 176 3.09 16.87 6.34
C GLN A 176 2.08 16.07 7.17
N ILE A 177 1.87 14.80 6.83
CA ILE A 177 1.01 13.92 7.63
C ILE A 177 1.62 13.75 9.02
N LEU A 178 2.91 13.42 9.13
CA LEU A 178 3.56 13.27 10.44
C LEU A 178 3.50 14.54 11.30
N LYS A 179 3.61 15.73 10.70
CA LYS A 179 3.48 17.01 11.41
C LYS A 179 2.08 17.26 12.00
N LYS A 180 1.04 16.68 11.42
CA LYS A 180 -0.33 16.78 11.96
C LYS A 180 -0.54 15.85 13.15
N HIS A 181 0.11 14.70 13.13
CA HIS A 181 -0.09 13.63 14.13
C HIS A 181 0.94 13.64 15.27
N TYR A 182 2.11 14.24 15.05
CA TYR A 182 3.20 14.27 16.02
C TYR A 182 3.84 15.65 16.15
N GLU A 183 4.44 15.89 17.32
CA GLU A 183 5.40 16.98 17.48
C GLU A 183 6.69 16.58 16.74
N THR A 184 7.08 17.37 15.74
CA THR A 184 8.24 17.07 14.89
C THR A 184 9.23 18.23 14.80
N LYS A 185 10.51 17.90 14.65
CA LYS A 185 11.58 18.86 14.36
C LYS A 185 12.32 18.41 13.09
N HIS A 186 12.44 19.30 12.12
CA HIS A 186 13.19 19.04 10.90
C HIS A 186 14.61 19.59 11.02
N ASP A 187 15.60 18.75 10.76
CA ASP A 187 17.01 19.12 10.68
C ASP A 187 17.46 19.06 9.22
N LEU A 188 17.55 20.24 8.60
CA LEU A 188 17.96 20.38 7.21
C LEU A 188 19.44 20.07 6.99
N ALA A 189 20.29 20.29 8.00
CA ALA A 189 21.72 20.04 7.87
C ALA A 189 22.03 18.55 7.90
N GLU A 190 21.29 17.79 8.72
CA GLU A 190 21.41 16.33 8.80
C GLU A 190 20.52 15.59 7.80
N GLY A 191 19.60 16.28 7.10
CA GLY A 191 18.62 15.65 6.22
C GLY A 191 17.71 14.69 6.98
N ALA A 192 17.23 15.09 8.16
CA ALA A 192 16.47 14.23 9.04
C ALA A 192 15.25 14.91 9.66
N ILE A 193 14.24 14.10 10.01
CA ILE A 193 13.12 14.50 10.84
C ILE A 193 13.16 13.74 12.17
N TYR A 194 12.96 14.49 13.25
CA TYR A 194 12.82 13.99 14.61
C TYR A 194 11.35 14.00 14.97
N ILE A 195 10.82 12.85 15.37
CA ILE A 195 9.42 12.67 15.76
C ILE A 195 9.40 12.39 17.26
N LYS A 196 8.74 13.26 18.02
CA LYS A 196 8.55 13.07 19.45
C LYS A 196 7.23 12.34 19.67
N LYS A 197 7.33 11.21 20.36
CA LYS A 197 6.20 10.33 20.66
C LYS A 197 6.03 10.19 22.15
N GLN A 198 4.80 9.90 22.54
CA GLN A 198 4.42 9.59 23.91
C GLN A 198 3.95 8.14 23.98
N ARG A 199 4.28 7.45 25.07
CA ARG A 199 3.77 6.11 25.36
C ARG A 199 3.36 6.02 26.81
N PHE A 200 2.18 5.47 27.04
CA PHE A 200 1.68 5.19 28.37
C PHE A 200 2.66 4.34 29.19
N ASN A 201 3.03 4.85 30.35
CA ASN A 201 3.86 4.20 31.34
C ASN A 201 2.97 3.71 32.49
N PRO A 202 2.67 2.39 32.56
CA PRO A 202 1.80 1.85 33.59
C PRO A 202 2.34 2.05 35.01
N LYS A 203 3.66 2.12 35.19
CA LYS A 203 4.26 2.34 36.52
C LYS A 203 3.95 3.73 37.04
N MET A 204 4.12 4.77 36.20
CA MET A 204 3.76 6.14 36.56
C MET A 204 2.27 6.26 36.91
N ALA A 205 1.40 5.56 36.17
CA ALA A 205 -0.03 5.54 36.48
C ALA A 205 -0.33 4.90 37.85
N GLN A 206 0.31 3.78 38.17
CA GLN A 206 0.18 3.11 39.48
C GLN A 206 0.70 4.00 40.62
N GLU A 207 1.82 4.67 40.43
CA GLU A 207 2.41 5.60 41.42
C GLU A 207 1.47 6.78 41.72
N LEU A 208 0.66 7.19 40.74
CA LEU A 208 -0.40 8.19 40.90
C LEU A 208 -1.73 7.61 41.42
N GLY A 209 -1.75 6.31 41.75
CA GLY A 209 -2.88 5.60 42.34
C GLY A 209 -3.89 5.04 41.33
N VAL A 210 -3.57 5.01 40.04
CA VAL A 210 -4.44 4.41 39.02
C VAL A 210 -4.25 2.90 39.04
N GLU A 211 -5.32 2.16 39.31
CA GLU A 211 -5.29 0.70 39.28
C GLU A 211 -5.31 0.16 37.83
N PRO A 212 -4.65 -0.98 37.56
CA PRO A 212 -4.71 -1.64 36.26
C PRO A 212 -6.15 -1.94 35.83
N GLY A 213 -6.44 -1.73 34.54
CA GLY A 213 -7.75 -2.03 33.96
C GLY A 213 -8.22 -0.95 32.99
N PRO A 214 -9.54 -0.72 32.87
CA PRO A 214 -10.10 0.22 31.90
C PRO A 214 -9.55 1.66 31.99
N MET A 215 -9.11 2.08 33.19
CA MET A 215 -8.49 3.41 33.39
C MET A 215 -7.14 3.54 32.69
N PHE A 216 -6.35 2.47 32.62
CA PHE A 216 -5.11 2.46 31.82
C PHE A 216 -5.42 2.60 30.34
N GLY A 217 -6.43 1.88 29.86
CA GLY A 217 -6.89 2.02 28.48
C GLY A 217 -7.27 3.46 28.15
N LYS A 218 -8.04 4.12 29.03
CA LYS A 218 -8.41 5.53 28.86
C LYS A 218 -7.19 6.45 28.78
N LEU A 219 -6.26 6.34 29.73
CA LEU A 219 -5.02 7.14 29.75
C LEU A 219 -4.15 6.87 28.52
N ALA A 220 -3.99 5.61 28.14
CA ALA A 220 -3.24 5.22 26.95
C ALA A 220 -3.86 5.72 25.65
N SER A 221 -5.19 5.87 25.60
CA SER A 221 -5.92 6.47 24.48
C SER A 221 -5.96 8.01 24.54
N GLY A 222 -5.19 8.66 25.41
CA GLY A 222 -5.15 10.12 25.50
C GLY A 222 -6.32 10.73 26.27
N ASN A 223 -7.07 9.95 27.04
CA ASN A 223 -8.18 10.46 27.86
C ASN A 223 -7.79 10.59 29.32
N THR A 224 -8.22 11.68 29.93
CA THR A 224 -8.07 11.96 31.36
C THR A 224 -8.94 11.01 32.21
N VAL A 225 -8.45 10.60 33.37
CA VAL A 225 -9.21 9.81 34.36
C VAL A 225 -9.25 10.52 35.71
N LYS A 226 -10.31 10.26 36.47
CA LYS A 226 -10.44 10.75 37.84
C LYS A 226 -10.25 9.58 38.79
N VAL A 227 -9.27 9.70 39.69
CA VAL A 227 -8.99 8.73 40.74
C VAL A 227 -9.03 9.45 42.07
N ASN A 228 -9.90 9.00 42.98
CA ASN A 228 -10.19 9.70 44.22
C ASN A 228 -10.63 11.15 43.96
N THR A 229 -9.84 12.12 44.41
CA THR A 229 -10.03 13.57 44.21
C THR A 229 -9.11 14.18 43.14
N LYS A 230 -8.19 13.39 42.57
CA LYS A 230 -7.21 13.87 41.59
C LYS A 230 -7.65 13.57 40.17
N ILE A 231 -7.39 14.52 39.28
CA ILE A 231 -7.53 14.38 37.83
C ILE A 231 -6.14 13.98 37.31
N ILE A 232 -6.04 12.79 36.70
CA ILE A 232 -4.81 12.28 36.10
C ILE A 232 -4.94 12.42 34.59
N THR A 233 -4.07 13.23 33.99
CA THR A 233 -4.02 13.42 32.53
C THR A 233 -3.00 12.46 31.90
N PRO A 234 -3.12 12.13 30.60
CA PRO A 234 -2.16 11.26 29.91
C PRO A 234 -0.71 11.74 30.00
N GLU A 235 -0.49 13.06 29.96
CA GLU A 235 0.86 13.65 30.01
C GLU A 235 1.57 13.35 31.33
N MET A 236 0.82 13.15 32.43
CA MET A 236 1.39 12.81 33.74
C MET A 236 1.93 11.38 33.81
N VAL A 237 1.55 10.51 32.87
CA VAL A 237 1.81 9.06 32.91
C VAL A 237 2.38 8.53 31.59
N ASN A 238 2.93 9.41 30.76
CA ASN A 238 3.52 9.05 29.48
C ASN A 238 5.04 9.23 29.51
N ASP A 239 5.77 8.22 29.04
CA ASP A 239 7.17 8.38 28.65
C ASP A 239 7.25 9.12 27.31
N THR A 240 8.22 10.01 27.18
CA THR A 240 8.52 10.68 25.91
C THR A 240 9.78 10.08 25.30
N TYR A 241 9.73 9.77 24.01
CA TYR A 241 10.89 9.33 23.25
C TYR A 241 10.91 9.98 21.86
N THR A 242 12.10 10.05 21.27
CA THR A 242 12.30 10.66 19.97
C THR A 242 12.82 9.63 18.98
N THR A 243 12.15 9.52 17.85
CA THR A 243 12.62 8.72 16.70
C THR A 243 13.22 9.66 15.67
N LYS A 244 14.45 9.38 15.22
CA LYS A 244 15.11 10.08 14.11
C LYS A 244 14.92 9.29 12.82
N ILE A 245 14.53 9.96 11.75
CA ILE A 245 14.34 9.37 10.40
C ILE A 245 15.10 10.23 9.39
N TYR A 246 15.97 9.63 8.59
CA TYR A 246 16.67 10.29 7.48
C TYR A 246 15.77 10.39 6.24
N LEU A 247 15.87 11.47 5.47
CA LEU A 247 15.01 11.79 4.34
C LEU A 247 15.67 11.57 2.98
#